data_AF-A0A7C4YWB5-F1
#
_entry.id   AF-A0A7C4YWB5-F1
#
_cell.length_a   1.000
_cell.length_b   1.000
_cell.length_c   1.000
_cell.angle_alpha   90.00
_cell.angle_beta   90.00
_cell.angle_gamma   90.00
#
_symmetry.space_group_name_H-M   'P 1'
#
loop_
_entity.id
_entity.type
_entity.pdbx_description
1 polymer ?
#
loop_
_entity_poly.entity_id
_entity_poly.type
_entity_poly.pdbx_seq_one_letter_code
_entity_poly.pdbx_strand_id
1 'polypeptide(L)'
;MDSVKPRTLPITKRGMSFETFMWLFTRLSALAIYALVIVGLVGALIMGARNQMNFAEVMRWAFNPNIYHVQGTSVADLTPWGGLFWKLTAIALLFVTAAHGVHGVIVILDDYIVKPLYRQWVRYINIAIFIAVVLMGIYIIWKA
;
A
#
# COMPACT_ATOMS: atom_id res chain seq x y z
N MET A 1 6.51 0.51 51.85
CA MET A 1 7.28 0.03 50.67
C MET A 1 6.29 -0.13 49.54
N ASP A 2 6.31 0.79 48.58
CA ASP A 2 5.42 0.72 47.42
C ASP A 2 5.81 -0.49 46.57
N SER A 3 4.85 -1.38 46.30
CA SER A 3 5.09 -2.57 45.50
C SER A 3 5.50 -2.16 44.09
N VAL A 4 6.75 -2.42 43.70
CA VAL A 4 7.24 -2.11 42.36
C VAL A 4 6.44 -2.94 41.35
N LYS A 5 5.80 -2.26 40.39
CA LYS A 5 5.07 -2.91 39.31
C LYS A 5 6.03 -3.84 38.55
N PRO A 6 5.71 -5.14 38.40
CA PRO A 6 6.60 -6.08 37.73
C PRO A 6 6.84 -5.65 36.27
N ARG A 7 8.10 -5.70 35.83
CA ARG A 7 8.53 -5.31 34.46
C ARG A 7 8.14 -6.33 33.39
N THR A 8 7.59 -7.47 33.79
CA THR A 8 7.19 -8.57 32.90
C THR A 8 5.67 -8.64 32.81
N LEU A 9 5.14 -8.65 31.58
CA LEU A 9 3.71 -8.91 31.36
C LEU A 9 3.35 -10.34 31.81
N PRO A 10 2.19 -10.56 32.46
CA PRO A 10 1.67 -11.89 32.72
C PRO A 10 1.52 -12.70 31.43
N ILE A 11 1.72 -14.02 31.47
CA ILE A 11 1.62 -14.89 30.27
C ILE A 11 0.27 -14.72 29.55
N THR A 12 -0.83 -14.52 30.28
CA THR A 12 -2.17 -14.26 29.73
C THR A 12 -2.30 -12.92 28.98
N LYS A 13 -1.34 -12.00 29.17
CA LYS A 13 -1.21 -10.74 28.44
C LYS A 13 -0.06 -10.75 27.43
N ARG A 14 0.61 -11.90 27.24
CA ARG A 14 1.61 -12.11 26.19
C ARG A 14 0.93 -12.80 25.00
N GLY A 15 0.97 -12.20 23.81
CA GLY A 15 0.39 -12.80 22.61
C GLY A 15 0.10 -11.78 21.51
N MET A 16 -0.56 -12.25 20.44
CA MET A 16 -1.03 -11.42 19.33
C MET A 16 -2.20 -10.53 19.76
N SER A 17 -1.90 -9.34 20.28
CA SER A 17 -2.90 -8.27 20.39
C SER A 17 -3.19 -7.66 19.02
N PHE A 18 -4.31 -6.95 18.88
CA PHE A 18 -4.58 -6.15 17.68
C PHE A 18 -3.42 -5.18 17.36
N GLU A 19 -2.86 -4.55 18.38
CA GLU A 19 -1.70 -3.67 18.23
C GLU A 19 -0.46 -4.41 17.72
N THR A 20 -0.18 -5.62 18.24
CA THR A 20 0.93 -6.45 17.76
C THR A 20 0.72 -6.89 16.31
N PHE A 21 -0.52 -7.23 15.95
CA PHE A 21 -0.88 -7.56 14.58
C PHE A 21 -0.72 -6.36 13.65
N MET A 22 -1.23 -5.18 14.01
CA MET A 22 -1.09 -3.97 13.19
C MET A 22 0.36 -3.49 13.10
N TRP A 23 1.14 -3.68 14.17
CA TRP A 23 2.58 -3.48 14.13
C TRP A 23 3.23 -4.39 13.09
N LEU A 24 2.94 -5.69 13.11
CA LEU A 24 3.51 -6.64 12.15
C LEU A 24 3.04 -6.33 10.73
N PHE A 25 1.75 -6.02 10.56
CA PHE A 25 1.13 -5.63 9.30
C PHE A 25 1.89 -4.47 8.64
N THR A 26 2.21 -3.39 9.35
CA THR A 26 2.92 -2.25 8.74
C THR A 26 4.33 -2.61 8.28
N ARG A 27 5.03 -3.53 8.97
CA ARG A 27 6.38 -3.98 8.55
C ARG A 27 6.29 -4.85 7.31
N LEU A 28 5.42 -5.85 7.34
CA LEU A 28 5.26 -6.79 6.23
C LEU A 28 4.69 -6.10 4.98
N SER A 29 3.76 -5.15 5.15
CA SER A 29 3.23 -4.37 4.03
C SER A 29 4.29 -3.46 3.41
N ALA A 30 5.20 -2.85 4.19
CA ALA A 30 6.32 -2.09 3.62
C ALA A 30 7.23 -2.98 2.77
N LEU A 31 7.58 -4.17 3.27
CA LEU A 31 8.37 -5.14 2.50
C LEU A 31 7.64 -5.61 1.23
N ALA A 32 6.32 -5.82 1.33
CA ALA A 32 5.49 -6.19 0.17
C ALA A 32 5.44 -5.06 -0.87
N ILE A 33 5.34 -3.79 -0.44
CA ILE A 33 5.40 -2.62 -1.34
C ILE A 33 6.75 -2.60 -2.08
N TYR A 34 7.86 -2.75 -1.38
CA TYR A 34 9.18 -2.81 -2.03
C TYR A 34 9.26 -3.96 -3.04
N ALA A 35 8.82 -5.16 -2.67
CA ALA A 35 8.82 -6.31 -3.57
C ALA A 35 7.99 -6.04 -4.83
N LEU A 36 6.78 -5.50 -4.69
CA LEU A 36 5.88 -5.20 -5.82
C LEU A 36 6.44 -4.09 -6.72
N VAL A 37 7.04 -3.04 -6.15
CA VAL A 37 7.70 -1.98 -6.91
C VAL A 37 8.90 -2.53 -7.70
N ILE A 38 9.70 -3.42 -7.09
CA ILE A 38 10.82 -4.09 -7.77
C ILE A 38 10.30 -4.98 -8.91
N VAL A 39 9.22 -5.73 -8.70
CA VAL A 39 8.56 -6.52 -9.76
C VAL A 39 8.12 -5.63 -10.91
N GLY A 40 7.49 -4.48 -10.63
CA GLY A 40 7.10 -3.49 -11.63
C GLY A 40 8.31 -2.94 -12.41
N LEU A 41 9.35 -2.53 -11.71
CA LEU A 41 10.58 -1.98 -12.29
C LEU A 41 11.30 -2.99 -13.18
N VAL A 42 11.60 -4.19 -12.66
CA VAL A 42 12.30 -5.25 -13.40
C VAL A 42 11.49 -5.68 -14.61
N GLY A 43 10.17 -5.85 -14.46
CA GLY A 43 9.30 -6.21 -15.57
C GLY A 43 9.27 -5.15 -16.66
N ALA A 44 9.22 -3.86 -16.31
CA ALA A 44 9.30 -2.78 -17.29
C ALA A 44 10.58 -2.87 -18.12
N LEU A 45 11.72 -3.06 -17.45
CA LEU A 45 13.02 -3.15 -18.10
C LEU A 45 13.10 -4.37 -19.04
N ILE A 46 12.54 -5.51 -18.65
CA ILE A 46 12.44 -6.71 -19.49
C ILE A 46 11.55 -6.47 -20.70
N MET A 47 10.41 -5.79 -20.52
CA MET A 47 9.45 -5.48 -21.60
C MET A 47 9.89 -4.33 -22.53
N GLY A 48 11.11 -3.79 -22.34
CA GLY A 48 11.71 -2.84 -23.28
C GLY A 48 11.71 -1.38 -22.83
N ALA A 49 11.28 -1.07 -21.60
CA ALA A 49 11.27 0.30 -21.06
C ALA A 49 12.61 1.02 -21.22
N ARG A 50 13.72 0.29 -21.08
CA ARG A 50 15.09 0.81 -21.24
C ARG A 50 15.35 1.55 -22.55
N ASN A 51 14.57 1.25 -23.60
CA ASN A 51 14.71 1.83 -24.93
C ASN A 51 13.53 2.73 -25.32
N GLN A 52 12.42 2.67 -24.60
CA GLN A 52 11.12 3.23 -25.01
C GLN A 52 10.52 4.19 -23.99
N MET A 53 11.13 4.28 -22.80
CA MET A 53 10.66 5.09 -21.69
C MET A 53 11.80 5.87 -21.06
N ASN A 54 11.53 7.13 -20.70
CA ASN A 54 12.42 7.91 -19.86
C ASN A 54 12.28 7.51 -18.38
N PHE A 55 13.16 8.03 -17.52
CA PHE A 55 13.17 7.69 -16.09
C PHE A 55 11.82 7.96 -15.39
N ALA A 56 11.17 9.10 -15.67
CA ALA A 56 9.90 9.44 -15.03
C ALA A 56 8.79 8.46 -15.42
N GLU A 57 8.75 8.04 -16.68
CA GLU A 57 7.79 7.05 -17.17
C GLU A 57 8.03 5.68 -16.52
N VAL A 58 9.29 5.26 -16.37
CA VAL A 58 9.64 4.00 -15.68
C VAL A 58 9.20 4.04 -14.22
N MET A 59 9.45 5.13 -13.52
CA MET A 59 9.03 5.29 -12.12
C MET A 59 7.51 5.31 -11.99
N ARG A 60 6.81 6.01 -12.90
CA ARG A 60 5.35 6.03 -12.96
C ARG A 60 4.78 4.60 -13.05
N TRP A 61 5.35 3.78 -13.92
CA TRP A 61 4.97 2.37 -14.04
C TRP A 61 5.34 1.55 -12.81
N ALA A 62 6.55 1.70 -12.26
CA ALA A 62 7.01 0.90 -11.12
C ALA A 62 6.10 1.06 -9.89
N PHE A 63 5.53 2.25 -9.67
CA PHE A 63 4.57 2.49 -8.59
C PHE A 63 3.11 2.21 -8.97
N ASN A 64 2.79 2.14 -10.28
CA ASN A 64 1.43 1.93 -10.78
C ASN A 64 1.47 1.08 -12.08
N PRO A 65 1.68 -0.24 -12.00
CA PRO A 65 1.89 -1.09 -13.18
C PRO A 65 0.56 -1.40 -13.90
N ASN A 66 -0.01 -0.36 -14.50
CA ASN A 66 -1.28 -0.35 -15.23
C ASN A 66 -1.02 0.22 -16.64
N ILE A 67 -1.64 -0.37 -17.66
CA ILE A 67 -1.51 0.05 -19.08
C ILE A 67 -1.78 1.56 -19.31
N TYR A 68 -2.68 2.19 -18.56
CA TYR A 68 -2.91 3.64 -18.62
C TYR A 68 -1.65 4.46 -18.25
N HIS A 69 -0.71 3.89 -17.49
CA HIS A 69 0.54 4.51 -17.09
C HIS A 69 1.71 4.24 -18.06
N VAL A 70 1.44 3.60 -19.20
CA VAL A 70 2.35 3.57 -20.36
C VAL A 70 1.76 4.22 -21.60
N GLN A 71 0.51 4.70 -21.52
CA GLN A 71 -0.05 5.59 -22.53
C GLN A 71 0.76 6.89 -22.59
N GLY A 72 1.02 7.34 -23.81
CA GLY A 72 1.81 8.54 -24.09
C GLY A 72 3.34 8.35 -24.01
N THR A 73 3.82 7.12 -23.92
CA THR A 73 5.26 6.79 -24.01
C THR A 73 5.64 6.36 -25.43
N SER A 74 6.91 6.03 -25.69
CA SER A 74 7.36 5.48 -26.98
C SER A 74 7.18 3.97 -27.13
N VAL A 75 6.44 3.33 -26.23
CA VAL A 75 6.13 1.89 -26.30
C VAL A 75 5.19 1.62 -27.47
N ALA A 76 5.63 0.79 -28.43
CA ALA A 76 4.89 0.52 -29.66
C ALA A 76 3.71 -0.44 -29.47
N ASP A 77 3.89 -1.49 -28.66
CA ASP A 77 2.87 -2.48 -28.35
C ASP A 77 2.54 -2.45 -26.84
N LEU A 78 1.30 -2.06 -26.53
CA LEU A 78 0.81 -1.95 -25.16
C LEU A 78 0.19 -3.27 -24.64
N THR A 79 -0.07 -4.25 -25.51
CA THR A 79 -0.71 -5.52 -25.12
C THR A 79 0.04 -6.25 -23.98
N PRO A 80 1.39 -6.35 -23.99
CA PRO A 80 2.12 -6.96 -22.88
C PRO A 80 1.95 -6.25 -21.52
N TRP A 81 1.66 -4.95 -21.54
CA TRP A 81 1.55 -4.10 -20.36
C TRP A 81 0.15 -4.13 -19.72
N GLY A 82 -0.85 -4.65 -20.43
CA GLY A 82 -2.23 -4.81 -19.96
C GLY A 82 -2.60 -6.22 -19.48
N GLY A 83 -1.63 -7.15 -19.45
CA GLY A 83 -1.86 -8.54 -19.09
C GLY A 83 -2.40 -8.73 -17.66
N LEU A 84 -3.05 -9.89 -17.41
CA LEU A 84 -3.64 -10.22 -16.11
C LEU A 84 -2.65 -10.08 -14.95
N PHE A 85 -1.39 -10.50 -15.17
CA PHE A 85 -0.32 -10.35 -14.18
C PHE A 85 -0.14 -8.89 -13.72
N TRP A 86 -0.12 -7.94 -14.66
CA TRP A 86 0.05 -6.53 -14.34
C TRP A 86 -1.17 -5.94 -13.64
N LYS A 87 -2.39 -6.32 -14.07
CA LYS A 87 -3.62 -5.93 -13.37
C LYS A 87 -3.63 -6.39 -11.91
N LEU A 88 -3.28 -7.65 -11.65
CA LEU A 88 -3.21 -8.18 -10.28
C LEU A 88 -2.09 -7.53 -9.48
N THR A 89 -0.93 -7.27 -10.09
CA THR A 89 0.19 -6.57 -9.44
C THR A 89 -0.21 -5.15 -9.04
N ALA A 90 -0.87 -4.40 -9.93
CA ALA A 90 -1.35 -3.05 -9.65
C ALA A 90 -2.43 -3.04 -8.56
N ILE A 91 -3.37 -4.00 -8.57
CA ILE A 91 -4.39 -4.13 -7.52
C ILE A 91 -3.74 -4.44 -6.17
N ALA A 92 -2.76 -5.35 -6.14
CA ALA A 92 -2.03 -5.68 -4.93
C ALA A 92 -1.26 -4.46 -4.39
N LEU A 93 -0.56 -3.73 -5.26
CA LEU A 93 0.20 -2.55 -4.88
C LEU A 93 -0.71 -1.42 -4.40
N LEU A 94 -1.83 -1.17 -5.08
CA LEU A 94 -2.87 -0.23 -4.64
C LEU A 94 -3.37 -0.59 -3.24
N PHE A 95 -3.80 -1.83 -3.04
CA PHE A 95 -4.39 -2.27 -1.78
C PHE A 95 -3.38 -2.16 -0.62
N VAL A 96 -2.19 -2.73 -0.78
CA VAL A 96 -1.18 -2.77 0.28
C VAL A 96 -0.68 -1.37 0.60
N THR A 97 -0.43 -0.53 -0.42
CA THR A 97 0.03 0.85 -0.21
C THR A 97 -1.04 1.69 0.49
N ALA A 98 -2.30 1.61 0.03
CA ALA A 98 -3.40 2.34 0.65
C ALA A 98 -3.63 1.88 2.10
N ALA A 99 -3.61 0.56 2.36
CA ALA A 99 -3.82 0.01 3.70
C ALA A 99 -2.67 0.37 4.65
N HIS A 100 -1.42 0.30 4.17
CA HIS A 100 -0.23 0.74 4.91
C HIS A 100 -0.32 2.22 5.26
N GLY A 101 -0.59 3.07 4.27
CA GLY A 101 -0.68 4.52 4.45
C GLY A 101 -1.81 4.93 5.39
N VAL A 102 -3.01 4.38 5.22
CA VAL A 102 -4.19 4.69 6.05
C VAL A 102 -3.95 4.32 7.51
N HIS A 103 -3.34 3.17 7.78
CA HIS A 103 -2.98 2.82 9.15
C HIS A 103 -1.94 3.78 9.73
N GLY A 104 -0.91 4.14 8.96
CA GLY A 104 0.09 5.12 9.38
C GLY A 104 -0.52 6.49 9.71
N VAL A 105 -1.42 6.98 8.86
CA VAL A 105 -2.16 8.24 9.08
C VAL A 105 -2.99 8.16 10.35
N ILE A 106 -3.70 7.06 10.60
CA ILE A 106 -4.48 6.89 11.82
C ILE A 106 -3.61 6.97 13.07
N VAL A 107 -2.45 6.30 13.08
CA VAL A 107 -1.50 6.33 14.21
C VAL A 107 -1.01 7.76 14.46
N ILE A 108 -0.61 8.49 13.41
CA ILE A 108 -0.21 9.90 13.54
C ILE A 108 -1.35 10.74 14.13
N LEU A 109 -2.56 10.59 13.60
CA LEU A 109 -3.71 11.38 14.05
C LEU A 109 -4.10 11.08 15.50
N ASP A 110 -3.93 9.84 15.96
CA ASP A 110 -4.18 9.47 17.35
C ASP A 110 -3.23 10.19 18.34
N ASP A 111 -2.01 10.51 17.93
CA ASP A 111 -1.03 11.22 18.75
C ASP A 111 -1.40 12.70 18.96
N TYR A 112 -2.11 13.31 18.01
CA TYR A 112 -2.45 14.74 18.04
C TYR A 112 -3.91 15.02 18.42
N ILE A 113 -4.83 14.07 18.23
CA ILE A 113 -6.25 14.26 18.54
C ILE A 113 -6.56 13.78 19.96
N VAL A 114 -6.71 14.72 20.88
CA VAL A 114 -6.88 14.40 22.31
C VAL A 114 -8.28 13.90 22.68
N LYS A 115 -9.34 14.33 21.98
CA LYS A 115 -10.72 13.94 22.33
C LYS A 115 -11.09 12.58 21.72
N PRO A 116 -11.62 11.63 22.51
CA PRO A 116 -11.92 10.28 22.03
C PRO A 116 -12.98 10.25 20.92
N LEU A 117 -14.00 11.11 21.00
CA LEU A 117 -15.02 11.24 19.96
C LEU A 117 -14.41 11.61 18.60
N TYR A 118 -13.49 12.58 18.58
CA TYR A 118 -12.86 13.02 17.34
C TYR A 118 -11.92 11.97 16.75
N ARG A 119 -11.18 11.21 17.58
CA ARG A 119 -10.38 10.07 17.12
C ARG A 119 -11.24 9.03 16.42
N GLN A 120 -12.40 8.70 16.99
CA GLN A 120 -13.31 7.72 16.39
C GLN A 120 -13.81 8.16 15.01
N TRP A 121 -14.26 9.41 14.87
CA TRP A 121 -14.72 9.95 13.59
C TRP A 121 -13.62 9.98 12.55
N VAL A 122 -12.42 10.41 12.93
CA VAL A 122 -11.27 10.44 12.02
C VAL A 122 -10.92 9.05 11.51
N ARG A 123 -10.98 8.00 12.34
CA ARG A 123 -10.79 6.62 11.91
C ARG A 123 -11.84 6.19 10.89
N TYR A 124 -13.12 6.45 11.15
CA TYR A 124 -14.20 6.10 10.22
C TYR A 124 -14.07 6.81 8.88
N ILE A 125 -13.71 8.10 8.89
CA ILE A 125 -13.48 8.87 7.67
C ILE A 125 -12.30 8.28 6.88
N ASN A 126 -11.18 7.98 7.54
CA ASN A 126 -10.01 7.37 6.88
C ASN A 126 -10.35 6.00 6.28
N ILE A 127 -11.10 5.16 6.99
CA ILE A 127 -11.55 3.85 6.49
C ILE A 127 -12.51 4.01 5.30
N ALA A 128 -13.42 4.98 5.34
CA ALA A 128 -14.34 5.24 4.23
C ALA A 128 -13.58 5.71 2.98
N ILE A 129 -12.61 6.62 3.13
CA ILE A 129 -11.73 7.07 2.03
C ILE A 129 -10.94 5.88 1.47
N PHE A 130 -10.35 5.05 2.34
CA PHE A 130 -9.63 3.85 1.95
C PHE A 130 -10.50 2.94 1.06
N ILE A 131 -11.71 2.61 1.52
CA ILE A 131 -12.64 1.74 0.77
C ILE A 131 -12.99 2.37 -0.58
N ALA A 132 -13.33 3.66 -0.60
CA ALA A 132 -13.68 4.36 -1.82
C ALA A 132 -12.54 4.36 -2.85
N VAL A 133 -11.32 4.70 -2.42
CA VAL A 133 -10.12 4.74 -3.28
C VAL A 133 -9.76 3.34 -3.79
N VAL A 134 -9.79 2.32 -2.93
CA VAL A 134 -9.49 0.94 -3.33
C VAL A 134 -10.51 0.42 -4.32
N LEU A 135 -11.80 0.58 -4.08
CA LEU A 135 -12.84 0.11 -5.01
C LEU A 135 -12.77 0.82 -6.36
N MET A 136 -12.58 2.15 -6.36
CA MET A 136 -12.43 2.93 -7.57
C MET A 136 -11.17 2.52 -8.35
N GLY A 137 -10.03 2.38 -7.66
CA GLY A 137 -8.78 2.00 -8.29
C GLY A 137 -8.83 0.57 -8.84
N ILE A 138 -9.42 -0.39 -8.13
CA ILE A 138 -9.66 -1.75 -8.65
C ILE A 138 -10.50 -1.69 -9.92
N TYR A 139 -11.60 -0.93 -9.92
CA TYR A 139 -12.45 -0.78 -11.10
C TYR A 139 -11.68 -0.21 -12.30
N ILE A 140 -10.91 0.86 -12.10
CA ILE A 140 -10.08 1.49 -13.14
C ILE A 140 -9.04 0.51 -13.67
N ILE A 141 -8.31 -0.19 -12.80
CA ILE A 141 -7.28 -1.17 -13.19
C ILE A 141 -7.89 -2.35 -13.94
N TRP A 142 -9.05 -2.83 -13.50
CA TRP A 142 -9.69 -3.99 -14.10
C TRP A 142 -10.16 -3.71 -15.53
N LYS A 143 -10.71 -2.51 -15.75
CA LYS A 143 -11.23 -2.04 -17.04
C LYS A 143 -10.14 -1.53 -17.99
N ALA A 144 -8.91 -1.38 -17.51
CA ALA A 144 -7.76 -0.95 -18.29
C ALA A 144 -7.40 -1.90 -19.44
#